data_AF-X0SAD1-F1
#
_entry.id   AF-X0SAD1-F1
#
_cell.length_a   1.000
_cell.length_b   1.000
_cell.length_c   1.000
_cell.angle_alpha   90.00
_cell.angle_beta   90.00
_cell.angle_gamma   90.00
#
_symmetry.space_group_name_H-M   'P 1'
#
loop_
_entity.id
_entity.type
_entity.pdbx_description
1 polymer ?
#
loop_
_entity_poly.entity_id
_entity_poly.type
_entity_poly.pdbx_seq_one_letter_code
_entity_poly.pdbx_strand_id
1 'polypeptide(L)' 'GDEAEARRIFNRLLPLINLAGLLGMRPLLEVLVTRGVLRTTLMRTPGRPELDQDDRRELDAILEDVSPLFRV' A
#
# COMPACT_ATOMS: atom_id res chain seq x y z
N GLY A 1 -26.35 -6.38 2.79
CA GLY A 1 -25.68 -5.11 2.43
C GLY A 1 -25.49 -5.07 0.93
N ASP A 2 -24.80 -4.06 0.40
CA ASP A 2 -24.46 -4.00 -1.04
C ASP A 2 -23.19 -4.82 -1.34
N GLU A 3 -23.38 -6.08 -1.69
CA GLU A 3 -22.29 -7.02 -1.96
C GLU A 3 -21.57 -6.76 -3.29
N ALA A 4 -22.29 -6.21 -4.27
CA ALA A 4 -21.74 -5.92 -5.59
C ALA A 4 -20.71 -4.80 -5.49
N GLU A 5 -21.05 -3.73 -4.77
CA GLU A 5 -20.14 -2.61 -4.55
C GLU A 5 -18.94 -3.02 -3.69
N ALA A 6 -19.16 -3.84 -2.65
CA ALA A 6 -18.08 -4.38 -1.83
C ALA A 6 -17.06 -5.18 -2.67
N ARG A 7 -17.54 -6.06 -3.55
CA ARG A 7 -16.68 -6.85 -4.45
C ARG A 7 -15.92 -5.96 -5.43
N ARG A 8 -16.55 -4.90 -5.94
CA ARG A 8 -15.91 -3.94 -6.85
C ARG A 8 -14.76 -3.21 -6.15
N ILE A 9 -14.97 -2.74 -4.93
CA ILE A 9 -13.91 -2.06 -4.13
C ILE A 9 -12.79 -3.04 -3.81
N PHE A 10 -13.12 -4.25 -3.33
CA PHE A 10 -12.13 -5.27 -3.01
C PHE A 10 -11.24 -5.60 -4.21
N ASN A 11 -11.81 -5.79 -5.39
CA ASN A 11 -11.06 -6.08 -6.61
C ASN A 11 -10.10 -4.96 -7.01
N ARG A 12 -10.41 -3.69 -6.72
CA ARG A 12 -9.50 -2.57 -6.94
C ARG A 12 -8.37 -2.51 -5.91
N LEU A 13 -8.62 -2.93 -4.68
CA LEU A 13 -7.62 -2.95 -3.61
C LEU A 13 -6.72 -4.20 -3.63
N LEU A 14 -7.13 -5.25 -4.36
CA LEU A 14 -6.42 -6.53 -4.43
C LEU A 14 -4.91 -6.40 -4.75
N PRO A 15 -4.45 -5.56 -5.69
CA PRO A 15 -3.02 -5.35 -5.93
C PRO A 15 -2.27 -4.85 -4.68
N LEU A 16 -2.82 -3.86 -3.97
CA LEU A 16 -2.22 -3.32 -2.75
C LEU A 16 -2.19 -4.36 -1.62
N ILE A 17 -3.27 -5.13 -1.48
CA ILE A 17 -3.37 -6.22 -0.50
C ILE A 17 -2.30 -7.29 -0.79
N ASN A 18 -2.12 -7.66 -2.05
CA ASN A 18 -1.12 -8.65 -2.46
C ASN A 18 0.31 -8.15 -2.23
N LEU A 19 0.62 -6.90 -2.60
CA LEU A 19 1.94 -6.30 -2.38
C LEU A 19 2.28 -6.26 -0.88
N ALA A 20 1.33 -5.86 -0.03
CA ALA A 20 1.50 -5.89 1.42
C ALA A 20 1.60 -7.33 1.97
N GLY A 21 0.93 -8.30 1.35
CA GLY A 21 1.06 -9.72 1.69
C GLY A 21 2.46 -10.28 1.38
N LEU A 22 3.07 -9.86 0.26
CA LEU A 22 4.40 -10.29 -0.16
C LEU A 22 5.53 -9.61 0.63
N LEU A 23 5.46 -8.29 0.77
CA LEU A 23 6.53 -7.47 1.33
C LEU A 23 6.30 -7.10 2.81
N GLY A 24 5.16 -7.52 3.37
CA GLY A 24 4.77 -7.25 4.74
C GLY A 24 4.43 -5.78 4.97
N MET A 25 4.87 -5.24 6.11
CA MET A 25 4.50 -3.88 6.55
C MET A 25 5.21 -2.76 5.79
N ARG A 26 6.27 -3.06 5.03
CA ARG A 26 7.14 -2.02 4.47
C ARG A 26 6.41 -1.09 3.49
N PRO A 27 5.64 -1.57 2.50
CA PRO A 27 4.85 -0.71 1.61
C PRO A 27 3.89 0.20 2.36
N LEU A 28 3.22 -0.32 3.40
CA LEU A 28 2.26 0.47 4.18
C LEU A 28 2.93 1.62 4.92
N LEU A 29 4.12 1.40 5.49
CA LEU A 29 4.88 2.47 6.15
C LEU A 29 5.36 3.52 5.16
N GLU A 30 5.78 3.11 3.95
CA GLU A 30 6.19 4.04 2.88
C GLU A 30 5.04 5.01 2.55
N VAL A 31 3.82 4.49 2.37
CA VAL A 31 2.64 5.33 2.12
C VAL A 31 2.40 6.35 3.24
N LEU A 32 2.54 5.92 4.51
CA LEU A 32 2.34 6.80 5.65
C LEU A 32 3.42 7.88 5.76
N VAL A 33 4.67 7.56 5.40
CA VAL A 33 5.76 8.54 5.35
C VAL A 33 5.54 9.55 4.22
N THR A 34 5.22 9.07 3.01
CA THR A 34 4.94 9.94 1.85
C THR A 34 3.76 10.88 2.09
N ARG A 35 2.76 10.44 2.85
CA ARG A 35 1.62 11.29 3.26
C ARG A 35 1.89 12.19 4.47
N GLY A 36 3.10 12.17 5.03
CA GLY A 36 3.49 12.99 6.18
C GLY A 36 2.88 12.54 7.51
N VAL A 37 2.28 11.35 7.58
CA VAL A 37 1.72 10.78 8.82
C VAL A 37 2.83 10.25 9.72
N LEU A 38 3.84 9.62 9.13
CA LEU A 38 5.01 9.11 9.84
C LEU A 38 6.29 9.81 9.35
N ARG A 39 7.29 9.86 10.22
CA ARG A 39 8.62 10.39 9.89
C ARG A 39 9.53 9.36 9.23
N THR A 40 9.30 8.07 9.48
CA THR A 40 10.23 7.00 9.08
C THR A 40 9.51 5.67 8.93
N THR A 41 10.05 4.81 8.06
CA THR A 41 9.62 3.42 7.85
C THR A 41 10.40 2.42 8.72
N LEU A 42 11.19 2.89 9.70
CA LEU A 42 11.99 2.03 10.57
C LEU A 42 11.12 1.06 11.36
N MET A 43 11.51 -0.22 11.34
CA MET A 43 10.87 -1.29 12.11
C MET A 43 11.85 -1.85 13.14
N ARG A 44 11.31 -2.38 14.26
CA ARG A 44 12.11 -3.02 15.30
C ARG A 44 12.71 -4.36 14.84
N THR A 45 12.05 -5.04 13.90
CA THR A 45 12.50 -6.32 13.37
C THR A 45 13.74 -6.09 12.49
N PRO A 46 14.90 -6.65 12.85
CA PRO A 46 16.11 -6.49 12.06
C PRO A 46 16.04 -7.27 10.74
N GLY A 47 16.87 -6.90 9.77
CA GLY A 47 17.10 -7.66 8.54
C GLY A 47 15.95 -7.64 7.52
N ARG A 48 14.93 -6.79 7.71
CA ARG A 48 13.89 -6.61 6.70
C ARG A 48 14.43 -5.71 5.57
N PRO A 49 14.40 -6.17 4.31
CA PRO A 49 14.86 -5.36 3.19
C PRO A 49 14.02 -4.10 3.06
N GLU A 50 14.66 -3.04 2.59
CA GLU A 50 13.94 -1.84 2.15
C GLU A 50 13.25 -2.13 0.82
N LEU A 51 12.25 -1.33 0.48
CA LEU A 51 11.71 -1.37 -0.88
C LEU A 51 12.79 -0.91 -1.85
N ASP A 52 13.00 -1.70 -2.89
CA ASP A 52 13.85 -1.28 -3.99
C ASP A 52 13.12 -0.29 -4.92
N GLN A 53 13.75 0.06 -6.03
CA GLN A 53 13.18 1.03 -6.97
C GLN A 53 12.00 0.45 -7.77
N ASP A 54 11.97 -0.85 -8.02
CA ASP A 54 10.86 -1.50 -8.72
C ASP A 54 9.65 -1.62 -7.79
N ASP A 55 9.86 -2.02 -6.53
CA ASP A 55 8.82 -2.07 -5.49
C ASP A 55 8.11 -0.71 -5.32
N ARG A 56 8.89 0.38 -5.27
CA ARG A 56 8.34 1.75 -5.14
C ARG A 56 7.54 2.15 -6.38
N ARG A 57 8.03 1.83 -7.58
CA ARG A 57 7.31 2.12 -8.84
C ARG A 57 5.99 1.37 -8.92
N GLU A 58 5.96 0.11 -8.50
CA GLU A 58 4.73 -0.68 -8.44
C GLU A 58 3.76 -0.11 -7.40
N LEU A 59 4.25 0.24 -6.21
CA LEU A 59 3.44 0.87 -5.17
C LEU A 59 2.80 2.18 -5.65
N ASP A 60 3.57 3.04 -6.32
CA ASP A 60 3.07 4.30 -6.85
C ASP A 60 1.96 4.08 -7.88
N ALA A 61 2.14 3.16 -8.83
CA ALA A 61 1.13 2.82 -9.83
C ALA A 61 -0.16 2.28 -9.19
N ILE A 62 -0.04 1.38 -8.20
CA ILE A 62 -1.19 0.84 -7.46
C ILE A 62 -1.94 1.97 -6.74
N LEU A 63 -1.23 2.90 -6.11
CA LEU A 63 -1.83 4.01 -5.37
C LEU A 63 -2.54 5.01 -6.28
N GLU A 64 -2.01 5.24 -7.48
CA GLU A 64 -2.66 6.03 -8.52
C GLU A 64 -4.01 5.41 -8.91
N ASP A 65 -4.04 4.10 -9.18
CA ASP A 65 -5.26 3.37 -9.58
C ASP A 65 -6.36 3.37 -8.51
N VAL A 66 -5.98 3.32 -7.23
CA VAL A 66 -6.94 3.35 -6.11
C VAL A 66 -7.25 4.76 -5.63
N SER A 67 -6.54 5.80 -6.11
CA SER A 67 -6.76 7.19 -5.70
C SER A 67 -8.21 7.68 -5.81
N PRO A 68 -9.02 7.27 -6.81
CA PRO A 68 -10.43 7.66 -6.88
C PRO A 68 -11.32 7.10 -5.75
N LEU A 69 -10.80 6.16 -4.95
CA LEU A 69 -11.51 5.62 -3.77
C LEU A 69 -11.26 6.46 -2.51
N PHE A 70 -10.27 7.36 -2.51
CA PHE A 70 -9.95 8.17 -1.34
C PHE A 70 -11.07 9.17 -1.07
N ARG A 71 -11.38 9.37 0.22
CA ARG A 71 -12.36 10.35 0.69
C ARG A 71 -11.63 11.38 1.55
N VAL A 72 -12.07 12.62 1.46
CA VAL A 72 -11.56 13.77 2.22
C VAL A 72 -12.44 14.00 3.45
#